data_AF-A0A2V6HZN1-F1
#
_entry.id   AF-A0A2V6HZN1-F1
#
_cell.length_a   1.000
_cell.length_b   1.000
_cell.length_c   1.000
_cell.angle_alpha   90.00
_cell.angle_beta   90.00
_cell.angle_gamma   90.00
#
_symmetry.space_group_name_H-M   'P 1'
#
loop_
_entity.id
_entity.type
_entity.pdbx_description
1 polymer ?
#
loop_
_entity_poly.entity_id
_entity_poly.type
_entity_poly.pdbx_seq_one_letter_code
_entity_poly.pdbx_strand_id
1 'polypeptide(L)'
;MPARIVPTAFLLAAFAAFATHGCAKTREDEHARKLADRVRTEFLHAWNNYERYAWGHDALRPLSKTGHDWYGQSLLMTPVDALDTLILMHLDTEAERTRALIASDLTFDRDIYVKNFEITIRLLGGLLSSYQLTGDTRLLSLAEDLGNRLLPVFNSPTGLPYVYINLRTGQTRDPVTNPAEIGTLLLEFGTLSKLTGKPVFYEKAKRALVETFKRRSPLCLVGESINIETGAWTNTDSHISGGIDSYYEYLWKCWLLFGDKDCRTMWEASISAVNKYFADEIRGELWYGHADMQTGKRTKTEYGALDAFFPALLAFSGDLERARRLQVSSFKMWNLYGIEPETLDYKT
;
A
#
# COMPACT_ATOMS: atom_id res chain seq x y z
N MET A 1 -75.06 4.15 -23.87
CA MET A 1 -74.42 5.44 -24.23
C MET A 1 -73.98 6.13 -22.94
N PRO A 2 -72.81 6.77 -22.86
CA PRO A 2 -71.57 6.58 -23.61
C PRO A 2 -70.33 6.38 -22.70
N ALA A 3 -69.22 6.15 -23.36
CA ALA A 3 -67.88 5.87 -22.87
C ALA A 3 -67.22 6.97 -22.02
N ARG A 4 -66.24 6.57 -21.20
CA ARG A 4 -64.98 7.31 -21.07
C ARG A 4 -63.78 6.36 -21.10
N ILE A 5 -63.10 6.42 -22.23
CA ILE A 5 -61.75 5.93 -22.49
C ILE A 5 -60.77 7.03 -22.02
N VAL A 6 -59.51 6.62 -21.77
CA VAL A 6 -58.25 7.40 -21.75
C VAL A 6 -57.79 7.84 -20.34
N PRO A 7 -56.49 7.72 -19.97
CA PRO A 7 -55.40 6.89 -20.50
C PRO A 7 -54.55 6.16 -19.44
N THR A 8 -54.26 4.88 -19.68
CA THR A 8 -53.13 4.14 -19.07
C THR A 8 -51.75 4.54 -19.65
N ALA A 9 -51.69 5.65 -20.39
CA ALA A 9 -50.48 6.11 -21.10
C ALA A 9 -49.58 7.03 -20.27
N PHE A 10 -50.02 7.55 -19.11
CA PHE A 10 -49.21 8.48 -18.31
C PHE A 10 -48.29 7.81 -17.28
N LEU A 11 -48.49 6.52 -16.98
CA LEU A 11 -47.67 5.80 -15.97
C LEU A 11 -46.44 5.09 -16.56
N LEU A 12 -46.40 4.87 -17.88
CA LEU A 12 -45.22 4.31 -18.56
C LEU A 12 -44.19 5.38 -18.98
N ALA A 13 -44.59 6.65 -19.09
CA ALA A 13 -43.67 7.73 -19.40
C ALA A 13 -42.82 8.17 -18.18
N ALA A 14 -43.32 8.00 -16.95
CA ALA A 14 -42.61 8.38 -15.74
C ALA A 14 -41.47 7.42 -15.36
N PHE A 15 -41.55 6.15 -15.75
CA PHE A 15 -40.47 5.17 -15.52
C PHE A 15 -39.39 5.20 -16.63
N ALA A 16 -39.70 5.71 -17.82
CA ALA A 16 -38.70 5.91 -18.87
C ALA A 16 -37.83 7.16 -18.64
N ALA A 17 -38.30 8.14 -17.85
CA ALA A 17 -37.56 9.37 -17.57
C ALA A 17 -36.49 9.23 -16.46
N PHE A 18 -36.53 8.16 -15.67
CA PHE A 18 -35.50 7.86 -14.65
C PHE A 18 -34.44 6.84 -15.12
N ALA A 19 -34.63 6.21 -16.29
CA ALA A 19 -33.68 5.26 -16.87
C ALA A 19 -32.67 5.89 -17.83
N THR A 20 -32.71 7.22 -18.04
CA THR A 20 -31.80 7.96 -18.93
C THR A 20 -30.85 8.93 -18.21
N HIS A 21 -30.83 8.93 -16.87
CA HIS A 21 -29.69 9.48 -16.12
C HIS A 21 -28.54 8.47 -15.98
N GLY A 22 -28.38 7.58 -16.98
CA GLY A 22 -27.12 6.89 -17.18
C GLY A 22 -26.08 7.95 -17.51
N CYS A 23 -25.09 8.12 -16.62
CA CYS A 23 -23.89 8.95 -16.77
C CYS A 23 -24.08 10.06 -17.81
N ALA A 24 -24.58 11.22 -17.38
CA ALA A 24 -24.27 12.43 -18.10
C ALA A 24 -22.74 12.47 -18.22
N LYS A 25 -22.20 12.22 -19.41
CA LYS A 25 -20.78 12.40 -19.73
C LYS A 25 -20.49 13.87 -19.48
N THR A 26 -20.14 14.21 -18.25
CA THR A 26 -19.73 15.55 -17.88
C THR A 26 -18.47 15.87 -18.69
N ARG A 27 -18.19 17.17 -18.90
CA ARG A 27 -16.94 17.64 -19.52
C ARG A 27 -15.67 17.01 -18.91
N GLU A 28 -15.76 16.45 -17.70
CA GLU A 28 -14.72 15.67 -17.04
C GLU A 28 -14.30 14.43 -17.84
N ASP A 29 -15.16 13.83 -18.66
CA ASP A 29 -14.85 12.59 -19.38
C ASP A 29 -13.83 12.79 -20.51
N GLU A 30 -13.93 13.85 -21.31
CA GLU A 30 -13.02 14.04 -22.44
C GLU A 30 -11.63 14.48 -21.96
N HIS A 31 -11.58 15.38 -20.98
CA HIS A 31 -10.31 15.82 -20.41
C HIS A 31 -9.62 14.68 -19.65
N ALA A 32 -10.36 13.93 -18.82
CA ALA A 32 -9.80 12.78 -18.10
C ALA A 32 -9.31 11.69 -19.06
N ARG A 33 -10.02 11.41 -20.15
CA ARG A 33 -9.55 10.46 -21.18
C ARG A 33 -8.26 10.93 -21.84
N LYS A 34 -8.18 12.19 -22.25
CA LYS A 34 -6.93 12.76 -22.80
C LYS A 34 -5.78 12.69 -21.79
N LEU A 35 -6.04 12.91 -20.51
CA LEU A 35 -5.03 12.75 -19.46
C LEU A 35 -4.63 11.28 -19.28
N ALA A 36 -5.57 10.34 -19.27
CA ALA A 36 -5.30 8.91 -19.19
C ALA A 36 -4.47 8.43 -20.39
N ASP A 37 -4.77 8.89 -21.60
CA ASP A 37 -4.00 8.58 -22.81
C ASP A 37 -2.56 9.11 -22.72
N ARG A 38 -2.37 10.31 -22.15
CA ARG A 38 -1.04 10.87 -21.88
C ARG A 38 -0.29 10.06 -20.83
N VAL A 39 -0.94 9.66 -19.74
CA VAL A 39 -0.33 8.79 -18.72
C VAL A 39 0.10 7.45 -19.32
N ARG A 40 -0.76 6.83 -20.15
CA ARG A 40 -0.43 5.60 -20.87
C ARG A 40 0.75 5.78 -21.82
N THR A 41 0.85 6.93 -22.48
CA THR A 41 1.98 7.26 -23.36
C THR A 41 3.29 7.39 -22.59
N GLU A 42 3.29 8.09 -21.46
CA GLU A 42 4.48 8.23 -20.60
C GLU A 42 4.87 6.90 -19.93
N PHE A 43 3.89 6.09 -19.54
CA PHE A 43 4.13 4.74 -19.03
C PHE A 43 4.83 3.88 -20.09
N LEU A 44 4.33 3.89 -21.34
CA LEU A 44 4.98 3.18 -22.45
C LEU A 44 6.39 3.72 -22.73
N HIS A 45 6.62 5.03 -22.62
CA HIS A 45 7.96 5.59 -22.73
C HIS A 45 8.90 4.99 -21.67
N ALA A 46 8.49 4.97 -20.41
CA ALA A 46 9.28 4.39 -19.32
C ALA A 46 9.48 2.88 -19.52
N TRP A 47 8.40 2.14 -19.81
CA TRP A 47 8.39 0.69 -20.02
C TRP A 47 9.31 0.27 -21.16
N ASN A 48 9.23 0.93 -22.32
CA ASN A 48 10.08 0.63 -23.47
C ASN A 48 11.57 0.87 -23.16
N ASN A 49 11.90 1.86 -22.32
CA ASN A 49 13.27 2.06 -21.87
C ASN A 49 13.71 0.98 -20.85
N TYR A 50 12.81 0.53 -19.98
CA TYR A 50 13.07 -0.62 -19.10
C TYR A 50 13.36 -1.88 -19.93
N GLU A 51 12.49 -2.24 -20.89
CA GLU A 51 12.72 -3.40 -21.77
C GLU A 51 14.03 -3.28 -22.55
N ARG A 52 14.40 -2.08 -22.98
CA ARG A 52 15.62 -1.87 -23.77
C ARG A 52 16.91 -1.99 -22.96
N TYR A 53 16.92 -1.51 -21.72
CA TYR A 53 18.16 -1.26 -20.97
C TYR A 53 18.27 -2.05 -19.67
N ALA A 54 17.18 -2.64 -19.19
CA ALA A 54 17.11 -3.30 -17.89
C ALA A 54 16.19 -4.54 -17.89
N TRP A 55 15.87 -5.12 -19.05
CA TRP A 55 15.07 -6.35 -19.11
C TRP A 55 15.70 -7.46 -18.27
N GLY A 56 14.92 -8.03 -17.35
CA GLY A 56 15.40 -9.06 -16.44
C GLY A 56 16.12 -8.53 -15.18
N HIS A 57 16.17 -7.20 -14.98
CA HIS A 57 16.72 -6.57 -13.78
C HIS A 57 15.63 -5.99 -12.88
N ASP A 58 15.96 -5.71 -11.62
CA ASP A 58 15.00 -5.19 -10.64
C ASP A 58 14.56 -3.75 -10.96
N ALA A 59 15.48 -2.93 -11.45
CA ALA A 59 15.23 -1.54 -11.77
C ALA A 59 16.07 -1.04 -12.96
N LEU A 60 15.56 -0.01 -13.64
CA LEU A 60 16.32 0.76 -14.62
C LEU A 60 17.02 1.93 -13.93
N ARG A 61 18.29 2.17 -14.26
CA ARG A 61 18.97 3.45 -14.07
C ARG A 61 18.85 4.26 -15.37
N PRO A 62 17.86 5.16 -15.49
CA PRO A 62 17.47 5.71 -16.79
C PRO A 62 18.54 6.63 -17.39
N LEU A 63 19.33 7.32 -16.56
CA LEU A 63 20.40 8.22 -17.03
C LEU A 63 21.60 7.45 -17.57
N SER A 64 22.05 6.41 -16.86
CA SER A 64 23.17 5.57 -17.29
C SER A 64 22.76 4.48 -18.28
N LYS A 65 21.45 4.23 -18.45
CA LYS A 65 20.88 3.19 -19.32
C LYS A 65 21.38 1.79 -18.95
N THR A 66 21.38 1.49 -17.64
CA THR A 66 21.81 0.19 -17.12
C THR A 66 20.78 -0.38 -16.15
N GLY A 67 20.76 -1.70 -16.00
CA GLY A 67 20.03 -2.37 -14.93
C GLY A 67 20.62 -2.11 -13.54
N HIS A 68 19.80 -2.30 -12.51
CA HIS A 68 20.21 -2.33 -11.11
C HIS A 68 19.40 -3.39 -10.38
N ASP A 69 20.12 -4.29 -9.69
CA ASP A 69 19.52 -5.31 -8.84
C ASP A 69 19.72 -4.95 -7.37
N TRP A 70 18.64 -4.98 -6.58
CA TRP A 70 18.63 -4.47 -5.21
C TRP A 70 19.48 -5.32 -4.27
N TYR A 71 19.46 -6.64 -4.49
CA TYR A 71 20.12 -7.63 -3.66
C TYR A 71 21.35 -8.27 -4.33
N GLY A 72 21.89 -7.59 -5.36
CA GLY A 72 23.01 -8.09 -6.17
C GLY A 72 22.65 -9.23 -7.14
N GLN A 73 21.42 -9.73 -7.05
CA GLN A 73 20.80 -10.68 -7.99
C GLN A 73 19.36 -10.22 -8.23
N SER A 74 18.90 -10.26 -9.48
CA SER A 74 17.53 -9.85 -9.79
C SER A 74 16.49 -10.83 -9.24
N LEU A 75 15.39 -10.25 -8.75
CA LEU A 75 14.11 -10.87 -8.44
C LEU A 75 12.99 -10.34 -9.33
N LEU A 76 13.33 -9.74 -10.48
CA LEU A 76 12.39 -9.16 -11.45
C LEU A 76 11.41 -8.16 -10.81
N MET A 77 11.89 -7.29 -9.92
CA MET A 77 11.02 -6.36 -9.17
C MET A 77 10.17 -5.47 -10.08
N THR A 78 10.77 -4.71 -11.00
CA THR A 78 9.99 -3.87 -11.95
C THR A 78 8.99 -4.69 -12.80
N PRO A 79 9.36 -5.84 -13.39
CA PRO A 79 8.41 -6.69 -14.11
C PRO A 79 7.21 -7.11 -13.26
N VAL A 80 7.43 -7.55 -12.03
CA VAL A 80 6.37 -8.00 -11.12
C VAL A 80 5.48 -6.84 -10.70
N ASP A 81 6.07 -5.71 -10.27
CA ASP A 81 5.33 -4.51 -9.85
C ASP A 81 4.53 -3.86 -11.00
N ALA A 82 4.98 -4.01 -12.25
CA ALA A 82 4.36 -3.35 -13.39
C ALA A 82 3.27 -4.19 -14.08
N LEU A 83 3.21 -5.50 -13.85
CA LEU A 83 2.34 -6.39 -14.62
C LEU A 83 0.85 -6.05 -14.48
N ASP A 84 0.38 -5.76 -13.27
CA ASP A 84 -1.02 -5.35 -13.07
C ASP A 84 -1.33 -4.02 -13.75
N THR A 85 -0.40 -3.06 -13.72
CA THR A 85 -0.52 -1.75 -14.38
C THR A 85 -0.56 -1.91 -15.90
N LEU A 86 0.28 -2.78 -16.47
CA LEU A 86 0.25 -3.12 -17.89
C LEU A 86 -1.12 -3.68 -18.31
N ILE A 87 -1.70 -4.55 -17.49
CA ILE A 87 -3.03 -5.12 -17.72
C ILE A 87 -4.11 -4.03 -17.62
N LEU A 88 -4.09 -3.21 -16.57
CA LEU A 88 -5.07 -2.13 -16.35
C LEU A 88 -5.03 -1.06 -17.44
N MET A 89 -3.88 -0.83 -18.06
CA MET A 89 -3.72 0.11 -19.18
C MET A 89 -4.02 -0.51 -20.56
N HIS A 90 -4.46 -1.77 -20.63
CA HIS A 90 -4.67 -2.51 -21.87
C HIS A 90 -3.42 -2.48 -22.77
N LEU A 91 -2.27 -2.81 -22.19
CA LEU A 91 -0.98 -3.00 -22.87
C LEU A 91 -0.72 -4.49 -23.03
N ASP A 92 -1.61 -5.17 -23.76
CA ASP A 92 -1.70 -6.63 -23.77
C ASP A 92 -0.40 -7.31 -24.26
N THR A 93 0.26 -6.74 -25.26
CA THR A 93 1.50 -7.33 -25.81
C THR A 93 2.66 -7.23 -24.82
N GLU A 94 2.79 -6.09 -24.15
CA GLU A 94 3.77 -5.86 -23.09
C GLU A 94 3.45 -6.76 -21.88
N ALA A 95 2.19 -6.79 -21.43
CA ALA A 95 1.73 -7.64 -20.32
C ALA A 95 2.04 -9.13 -20.55
N GLU A 96 1.78 -9.64 -21.75
CA GLU A 96 2.05 -11.04 -22.10
C GLU A 96 3.55 -11.37 -22.06
N ARG A 97 4.40 -10.48 -22.59
CA ARG A 97 5.86 -10.66 -22.54
C ARG A 97 6.39 -10.61 -21.09
N THR A 98 5.90 -9.67 -20.29
CA THR A 98 6.26 -9.54 -18.86
C THR A 98 5.84 -10.77 -18.08
N ARG A 99 4.60 -11.24 -18.26
CA ARG A 99 4.10 -12.45 -17.61
C ARG A 99 4.92 -13.68 -17.99
N ALA A 100 5.31 -13.79 -19.26
CA ALA A 100 6.17 -14.87 -19.72
C ALA A 100 7.54 -14.85 -19.05
N LEU A 101 8.19 -13.67 -18.96
CA LEU A 101 9.47 -13.48 -18.26
C LEU A 101 9.36 -13.90 -16.78
N ILE A 102 8.34 -13.42 -16.07
CA ILE A 102 8.13 -13.75 -14.65
C ILE A 102 7.97 -15.26 -14.49
N ALA A 103 7.12 -15.88 -15.31
CA ALA A 103 6.84 -17.31 -15.21
C ALA A 103 8.02 -18.21 -15.58
N SER A 104 8.96 -17.74 -16.40
CA SER A 104 10.12 -18.53 -16.83
C SER A 104 11.35 -18.32 -15.96
N ASP A 105 11.61 -17.09 -15.52
CA ASP A 105 12.93 -16.69 -14.99
C ASP A 105 12.90 -16.36 -13.49
N LEU A 106 11.73 -16.04 -12.92
CA LEU A 106 11.63 -15.76 -11.49
C LEU A 106 11.77 -17.05 -10.67
N THR A 107 12.72 -17.03 -9.73
CA THR A 107 12.82 -18.09 -8.71
C THR A 107 13.36 -17.51 -7.42
N PHE A 108 12.74 -17.91 -6.31
CA PHE A 108 13.13 -17.48 -4.97
C PHE A 108 14.10 -18.46 -4.30
N ASP A 109 14.55 -19.53 -4.97
CA ASP A 109 15.65 -20.37 -4.47
C ASP A 109 17.02 -19.70 -4.67
N ARG A 110 17.23 -18.59 -3.96
CA ARG A 110 18.41 -17.74 -4.05
C ARG A 110 19.07 -17.61 -2.69
N ASP A 111 20.37 -17.84 -2.64
CA ASP A 111 21.17 -17.61 -1.42
C ASP A 111 21.51 -16.13 -1.29
N ILE A 112 20.49 -15.34 -0.97
CA ILE A 112 20.55 -13.90 -0.77
C ILE A 112 19.66 -13.51 0.41
N TYR A 113 20.09 -12.51 1.17
CA TYR A 113 19.26 -11.86 2.17
C TYR A 113 18.41 -10.77 1.50
N VAL A 114 17.12 -10.77 1.81
CA VAL A 114 16.15 -9.77 1.34
C VAL A 114 15.41 -9.15 2.51
N LYS A 115 14.95 -7.90 2.33
CA LYS A 115 14.15 -7.19 3.34
C LYS A 115 12.70 -7.68 3.23
N ASN A 116 12.18 -8.30 4.28
CA ASN A 116 10.90 -9.03 4.23
C ASN A 116 9.74 -8.12 3.83
N PHE A 117 9.68 -6.91 4.41
CA PHE A 117 8.67 -5.92 4.11
C PHE A 117 8.66 -5.56 2.62
N GLU A 118 9.82 -5.22 2.04
CA GLU A 118 9.93 -4.80 0.64
C GLU A 118 9.49 -5.90 -0.33
N ILE A 119 9.96 -7.13 -0.13
CA ILE A 119 9.58 -8.22 -1.03
C ILE A 119 8.14 -8.68 -0.84
N THR A 120 7.55 -8.45 0.33
CA THR A 120 6.12 -8.75 0.56
C THR A 120 5.26 -7.77 -0.23
N ILE A 121 5.41 -6.47 0.00
CA ILE A 121 4.51 -5.47 -0.61
C ILE A 121 4.72 -5.34 -2.13
N ARG A 122 5.91 -5.66 -2.64
CA ARG A 122 6.24 -5.60 -4.08
C ARG A 122 5.97 -6.93 -4.77
N LEU A 123 6.76 -7.96 -4.43
CA LEU A 123 6.74 -9.22 -5.18
C LEU A 123 5.53 -10.07 -4.81
N LEU A 124 5.26 -10.29 -3.52
CA LEU A 124 4.10 -11.09 -3.13
C LEU A 124 2.81 -10.37 -3.53
N GLY A 125 2.69 -9.06 -3.26
CA GLY A 125 1.58 -8.23 -3.71
C GLY A 125 1.36 -8.27 -5.23
N GLY A 126 2.39 -7.98 -6.03
CA GLY A 126 2.32 -7.95 -7.49
C GLY A 126 2.02 -9.31 -8.13
N LEU A 127 2.55 -10.41 -7.56
CA LEU A 127 2.21 -11.76 -8.03
C LEU A 127 0.74 -12.11 -7.74
N LEU A 128 0.24 -11.74 -6.56
CA LEU A 128 -1.15 -11.99 -6.17
C LEU A 128 -2.13 -11.16 -7.01
N SER A 129 -1.87 -9.85 -7.19
CA SER A 129 -2.72 -8.98 -8.01
C SER A 129 -2.77 -9.47 -9.46
N SER A 130 -1.60 -9.78 -10.02
CA SER A 130 -1.49 -10.30 -11.40
C SER A 130 -2.17 -11.66 -11.57
N TYR A 131 -2.07 -12.56 -10.58
CA TYR A 131 -2.84 -13.81 -10.60
C TYR A 131 -4.35 -13.55 -10.60
N GLN A 132 -4.85 -12.65 -9.75
CA GLN A 132 -6.27 -12.35 -9.70
C GLN A 132 -6.80 -11.73 -11.00
N LEU A 133 -5.97 -10.96 -11.72
CA LEU A 133 -6.33 -10.37 -13.01
C LEU A 133 -6.27 -11.37 -14.18
N THR A 134 -5.39 -12.37 -14.12
CA THR A 134 -5.09 -13.24 -15.28
C THR A 134 -5.56 -14.68 -15.12
N GLY A 135 -5.74 -15.16 -13.89
CA GLY A 135 -5.96 -16.58 -13.59
C GLY A 135 -4.74 -17.49 -13.80
N ASP A 136 -3.56 -16.94 -14.09
CA ASP A 136 -2.36 -17.74 -14.36
C ASP A 136 -1.79 -18.37 -13.09
N THR A 137 -2.06 -19.67 -12.91
CA THR A 137 -1.68 -20.41 -11.70
C THR A 137 -0.17 -20.46 -11.47
N ARG A 138 0.68 -20.19 -12.48
CA ARG A 138 2.13 -20.11 -12.29
C ARG A 138 2.51 -18.94 -11.38
N LEU A 139 1.79 -17.82 -11.48
CA LEU A 139 1.99 -16.65 -10.63
C LEU A 139 1.58 -16.94 -9.18
N LEU A 140 0.47 -17.66 -8.98
CA LEU A 140 0.05 -18.10 -7.64
C LEU A 140 1.07 -19.08 -7.03
N SER A 141 1.60 -20.01 -7.82
CA SER A 141 2.66 -20.93 -7.36
C SER A 141 3.92 -20.18 -6.91
N LEU A 142 4.33 -19.13 -7.63
CA LEU A 142 5.44 -18.26 -7.24
C LEU A 142 5.12 -17.49 -5.95
N ALA A 143 3.91 -16.94 -5.83
CA ALA A 143 3.46 -16.25 -4.62
C ALA A 143 3.46 -17.18 -3.39
N GLU A 144 3.01 -18.42 -3.57
CA GLU A 144 3.01 -19.42 -2.51
C GLU A 144 4.44 -19.86 -2.14
N ASP A 145 5.35 -20.08 -3.09
CA ASP A 145 6.77 -20.36 -2.81
C ASP A 145 7.40 -19.22 -1.99
N LEU A 146 7.20 -17.97 -2.41
CA LEU A 146 7.69 -16.80 -1.68
C LEU A 146 7.10 -16.71 -0.27
N GLY A 147 5.78 -16.87 -0.13
CA GLY A 147 5.10 -16.85 1.16
C GLY A 147 5.67 -17.90 2.12
N ASN A 148 5.90 -19.13 1.64
CA ASN A 148 6.50 -20.19 2.46
C ASN A 148 7.93 -19.85 2.90
N ARG A 149 8.76 -19.31 2.00
CA ARG A 149 10.13 -18.87 2.31
C ARG A 149 10.19 -17.74 3.31
N LEU A 150 9.16 -16.90 3.35
CA LEU A 150 9.08 -15.78 4.28
C LEU A 150 8.62 -16.16 5.69
N LEU A 151 7.89 -17.25 5.88
CA LEU A 151 7.36 -17.67 7.20
C LEU A 151 8.37 -17.65 8.38
N PRO A 152 9.66 -17.98 8.19
CA PRO A 152 10.64 -17.93 9.29
C PRO A 152 10.84 -16.54 9.92
N VAL A 153 10.52 -15.43 9.22
CA VAL A 153 10.66 -14.08 9.81
C VAL A 153 9.86 -13.94 11.11
N PHE A 154 8.72 -14.64 11.22
CA PHE A 154 7.83 -14.56 12.37
C PHE A 154 8.26 -15.44 13.57
N ASN A 155 9.44 -16.05 13.54
CA ASN A 155 9.91 -16.96 14.60
C ASN A 155 10.64 -16.26 15.76
N SER A 156 10.54 -14.94 15.87
CA SER A 156 11.00 -14.22 17.06
C SER A 156 10.17 -14.64 18.30
N PRO A 157 10.71 -14.48 19.53
CA PRO A 157 9.97 -14.77 20.76
C PRO A 157 8.62 -14.05 20.86
N THR A 158 8.52 -12.83 20.33
CA THR A 158 7.28 -12.04 20.34
C THR A 158 6.33 -12.43 19.21
N GLY A 159 6.84 -13.03 18.12
CA GLY A 159 6.10 -13.29 16.88
C GLY A 159 6.08 -12.11 15.92
N LEU A 160 6.77 -11.01 16.25
CA LEU A 160 7.02 -9.89 15.33
C LEU A 160 8.12 -10.31 14.32
N PRO A 161 8.05 -9.90 13.05
CA PRO A 161 8.97 -10.33 12.00
C PRO A 161 10.36 -9.72 12.13
N TYR A 162 11.41 -10.50 11.84
CA TYR A 162 12.76 -9.98 11.57
C TYR A 162 12.80 -9.14 10.28
N VAL A 163 13.74 -8.20 10.19
CA VAL A 163 13.87 -7.32 9.01
C VAL A 163 14.29 -8.10 7.78
N TYR A 164 15.30 -8.97 7.91
CA TYR A 164 15.87 -9.71 6.79
C TYR A 164 15.70 -11.22 6.93
N ILE A 165 15.58 -11.87 5.77
CA ILE A 165 15.58 -13.33 5.64
C ILE A 165 16.39 -13.74 4.41
N ASN A 166 17.12 -14.86 4.53
CA ASN A 166 17.72 -15.52 3.39
C ASN A 166 16.69 -16.42 2.69
N LEU A 167 16.44 -16.18 1.40
CA LEU A 167 15.38 -16.87 0.66
C LEU A 167 15.60 -18.37 0.48
N ARG A 168 16.85 -18.84 0.50
CA ARG A 168 17.18 -20.28 0.41
C ARG A 168 17.24 -20.94 1.77
N THR A 169 17.94 -20.34 2.73
CA THR A 169 18.25 -21.00 4.00
C THR A 169 17.22 -20.74 5.10
N GLY A 170 16.36 -19.73 4.93
CA GLY A 170 15.41 -19.30 5.96
C GLY A 170 16.06 -18.63 7.17
N GLN A 171 17.37 -18.38 7.14
CA GLN A 171 18.06 -17.66 8.21
C GLN A 171 17.58 -16.21 8.27
N THR A 172 17.28 -15.74 9.48
CA THR A 172 16.81 -14.38 9.74
C THR A 172 17.86 -13.56 10.47
N ARG A 173 17.78 -12.23 10.35
CA ARG A 173 18.65 -11.30 11.08
C ARG A 173 17.99 -9.93 11.26
N ASP A 174 18.65 -9.10 12.06
CA ASP A 174 18.28 -7.72 12.40
C ASP A 174 16.96 -7.64 13.18
N PRO A 175 17.01 -7.70 14.53
CA PRO A 175 15.82 -7.72 15.39
C PRO A 175 15.27 -6.32 15.71
N VAL A 176 15.87 -5.24 15.21
CA VAL A 176 15.36 -3.88 15.41
C VAL A 176 14.69 -3.43 14.13
N THR A 177 13.38 -3.19 14.20
CA THR A 177 12.52 -2.84 13.06
C THR A 177 11.52 -1.76 13.47
N ASN A 178 10.51 -1.49 12.66
CA ASN A 178 9.51 -0.45 12.84
C ASN A 178 8.07 -0.97 12.59
N PRO A 179 7.02 -0.24 13.02
CA PRO A 179 5.64 -0.66 12.84
C PRO A 179 5.24 -0.96 11.40
N ALA A 180 5.71 -0.19 10.41
CA ALA A 180 5.40 -0.42 9.00
C ALA A 180 5.92 -1.79 8.54
N GLU A 181 7.18 -2.10 8.80
CA GLU A 181 7.79 -3.38 8.42
C GLU A 181 7.19 -4.59 9.12
N ILE A 182 6.52 -4.38 10.26
CA ILE A 182 5.79 -5.42 10.98
C ILE A 182 4.35 -5.57 10.50
N GLY A 183 3.65 -4.45 10.37
CA GLY A 183 2.20 -4.39 10.19
C GLY A 183 1.73 -4.47 8.74
N THR A 184 2.63 -4.17 7.81
CA THR A 184 2.32 -4.04 6.38
C THR A 184 2.59 -5.34 5.62
N LEU A 185 2.08 -6.45 6.17
CA LEU A 185 2.24 -7.81 5.60
C LEU A 185 0.88 -8.54 5.46
N LEU A 186 -0.15 -8.07 6.19
CA LEU A 186 -1.39 -8.82 6.38
C LEU A 186 -2.27 -8.89 5.13
N LEU A 187 -2.26 -7.87 4.27
CA LEU A 187 -3.08 -7.90 3.06
C LEU A 187 -2.60 -8.99 2.09
N GLU A 188 -1.29 -9.10 1.90
CA GLU A 188 -0.64 -10.06 1.00
C GLU A 188 -0.74 -11.48 1.57
N PHE A 189 -0.28 -11.68 2.81
CA PHE A 189 -0.34 -12.99 3.46
C PHE A 189 -1.78 -13.47 3.67
N GLY A 190 -2.70 -12.56 3.96
CA GLY A 190 -4.11 -12.88 4.09
C GLY A 190 -4.77 -13.25 2.77
N THR A 191 -4.44 -12.53 1.69
CA THR A 191 -4.89 -12.87 0.33
C THR A 191 -4.31 -14.21 -0.10
N LEU A 192 -3.03 -14.46 0.15
CA LEU A 192 -2.40 -15.76 -0.12
C LEU A 192 -3.09 -16.89 0.65
N SER A 193 -3.45 -16.68 1.92
CA SER A 193 -4.22 -17.68 2.70
C SER A 193 -5.56 -18.00 2.05
N LYS A 194 -6.28 -16.96 1.61
CA LYS A 194 -7.59 -17.12 0.97
C LYS A 194 -7.48 -17.89 -0.35
N LEU A 195 -6.44 -17.64 -1.14
CA LEU A 195 -6.25 -18.27 -2.45
C LEU A 195 -5.68 -19.69 -2.38
N THR A 196 -4.83 -19.98 -1.38
CA THR A 196 -4.19 -21.30 -1.22
C THR A 196 -4.93 -22.22 -0.25
N GLY A 197 -5.84 -21.68 0.57
CA GLY A 197 -6.49 -22.39 1.66
C GLY A 197 -5.59 -22.65 2.88
N LYS A 198 -4.38 -22.06 2.93
CA LYS A 198 -3.42 -22.26 4.02
C LYS A 198 -3.52 -21.14 5.05
N PRO A 199 -4.10 -21.38 6.25
CA PRO A 199 -4.36 -20.31 7.22
C PRO A 199 -3.09 -19.71 7.85
N VAL A 200 -1.97 -20.45 7.82
CA VAL A 200 -0.70 -20.04 8.46
C VAL A 200 -0.21 -18.67 8.02
N PHE A 201 -0.43 -18.27 6.75
CA PHE A 201 0.04 -16.99 6.26
C PHE A 201 -0.70 -15.84 6.97
N TYR A 202 -2.03 -15.89 7.00
CA TYR A 202 -2.87 -14.91 7.68
C TYR A 202 -2.60 -14.89 9.18
N GLU A 203 -2.56 -16.06 9.83
CA GLU A 203 -2.37 -16.17 11.27
C GLU A 203 -1.06 -15.54 11.74
N LYS A 204 0.03 -15.74 11.00
CA LYS A 204 1.35 -15.18 11.32
C LYS A 204 1.36 -13.66 11.16
N ALA A 205 0.92 -13.15 10.01
CA ALA A 205 0.88 -11.70 9.76
C ALA A 205 -0.11 -10.98 10.70
N LYS A 206 -1.26 -11.60 10.98
CA LYS A 206 -2.27 -11.05 11.91
C LYS A 206 -1.72 -10.97 13.34
N ARG A 207 -1.03 -12.03 13.79
CA ARG A 207 -0.39 -12.03 15.10
C ARG A 207 0.62 -10.88 15.21
N ALA A 208 1.45 -10.67 14.19
CA ALA A 208 2.43 -9.59 14.19
C ALA A 208 1.76 -8.21 14.36
N LEU A 209 0.69 -7.95 13.60
CA LEU A 209 -0.08 -6.70 13.71
C LEU A 209 -0.69 -6.49 15.11
N VAL A 210 -1.28 -7.55 15.69
CA VAL A 210 -1.86 -7.51 17.05
C VAL A 210 -0.79 -7.31 18.11
N GLU A 211 0.36 -7.96 17.98
CA GLU A 211 1.47 -7.84 18.93
C GLU A 211 2.12 -6.45 18.89
N THR A 212 2.16 -5.79 17.73
CA THR A 212 2.53 -4.36 17.62
C THR A 212 1.54 -3.49 18.38
N PHE A 213 0.23 -3.68 18.12
CA PHE A 213 -0.80 -2.88 18.79
C PHE A 213 -0.80 -3.08 20.30
N LYS A 214 -0.57 -4.30 20.81
CA LYS A 214 -0.46 -4.56 22.26
C LYS A 214 0.66 -3.80 22.95
N ARG A 215 1.68 -3.35 22.20
CA ARG A 215 2.84 -2.60 22.72
C ARG A 215 2.65 -1.09 22.65
N ARG A 216 1.51 -0.60 22.14
CA ARG A 216 1.20 0.84 22.17
C ARG A 216 1.30 1.42 23.59
N SER A 217 1.58 2.71 23.67
CA SER A 217 1.56 3.44 24.94
C SER A 217 0.15 3.54 25.53
N PRO A 218 -0.02 4.01 26.78
CA PRO A 218 -1.33 4.36 27.32
C PRO A 218 -2.11 5.38 26.48
N LEU A 219 -1.43 6.14 25.61
CA LEU A 219 -2.04 7.09 24.67
C LEU A 219 -2.50 6.43 23.36
N CYS A 220 -2.37 5.11 23.23
CA CYS A 220 -2.61 4.36 22.00
C CYS A 220 -1.70 4.70 20.80
N LEU A 221 -0.50 5.22 21.09
CA LEU A 221 0.54 5.51 20.09
C LEU A 221 1.58 4.38 20.03
N VAL A 222 2.23 4.20 18.88
CA VAL A 222 3.35 3.26 18.66
C VAL A 222 4.66 4.03 18.44
N GLY A 223 5.80 3.47 18.82
CA GLY A 223 7.11 4.11 18.60
C GLY A 223 7.67 3.86 17.21
N GLU A 224 8.71 4.59 16.83
CA GLU A 224 9.38 4.50 15.53
C GLU A 224 10.22 3.21 15.39
N SER A 225 10.86 2.74 16.46
CA SER A 225 11.67 1.51 16.41
C SER A 225 11.46 0.60 17.60
N ILE A 226 11.45 -0.70 17.35
CA ILE A 226 11.20 -1.76 18.33
C ILE A 226 12.21 -2.89 18.18
N ASN A 227 12.73 -3.39 19.30
CA ASN A 227 13.43 -4.67 19.34
C ASN A 227 12.40 -5.80 19.44
N ILE A 228 12.32 -6.64 18.42
CA ILE A 228 11.33 -7.72 18.30
C ILE A 228 11.63 -8.95 19.15
N GLU A 229 12.83 -9.09 19.68
CA GLU A 229 13.17 -10.19 20.59
C GLU A 229 12.71 -9.88 22.02
N THR A 230 12.88 -8.64 22.46
CA THR A 230 12.45 -8.18 23.79
C THR A 230 11.02 -7.63 23.80
N GLY A 231 10.56 -7.13 22.65
CA GLY A 231 9.30 -6.40 22.52
C GLY A 231 9.34 -4.97 23.05
N ALA A 232 10.53 -4.42 23.33
CA ALA A 232 10.70 -3.06 23.84
C ALA A 232 10.94 -2.04 22.73
N TRP A 233 10.27 -0.89 22.79
CA TRP A 233 10.56 0.26 21.93
C TRP A 233 11.98 0.77 22.19
N THR A 234 12.76 0.89 21.13
CA THR A 234 14.11 1.47 21.15
C THR A 234 14.11 2.95 20.75
N ASN A 235 13.04 3.41 20.11
CA ASN A 235 12.78 4.80 19.81
C ASN A 235 11.28 5.09 20.04
N THR A 236 10.99 6.10 20.86
CA THR A 236 9.63 6.47 21.29
C THR A 236 9.04 7.63 20.49
N ASP A 237 9.74 8.16 19.48
CA ASP A 237 9.13 9.09 18.53
C ASP A 237 7.97 8.41 17.79
N SER A 238 6.92 9.17 17.50
CA SER A 238 5.66 8.64 16.99
C SER A 238 5.06 9.62 15.99
N HIS A 239 4.64 9.11 14.84
CA HIS A 239 4.23 9.92 13.70
C HIS A 239 3.41 9.08 12.70
N ILE A 240 3.01 9.70 11.60
CA ILE A 240 2.41 9.03 10.43
C ILE A 240 3.41 8.78 9.30
N SER A 241 4.65 9.25 9.43
CA SER A 241 5.69 9.17 8.39
C SER A 241 6.34 7.79 8.22
N GLY A 242 7.29 7.73 7.29
CA GLY A 242 8.07 6.54 6.94
C GLY A 242 8.53 5.74 8.16
N GLY A 243 8.24 4.44 8.16
CA GLY A 243 8.49 3.53 9.29
C GLY A 243 7.27 3.28 10.18
N ILE A 244 6.25 4.12 10.13
CA ILE A 244 4.96 3.89 10.82
C ILE A 244 3.78 3.94 9.86
N ASP A 245 3.76 4.89 8.92
CA ASP A 245 2.76 5.09 7.86
C ASP A 245 1.75 3.96 7.61
N SER A 246 2.18 2.94 6.88
CA SER A 246 1.40 1.85 6.29
C SER A 246 0.88 0.85 7.33
N TYR A 247 1.43 0.85 8.56
CA TYR A 247 0.81 0.14 9.69
C TYR A 247 -0.62 0.64 9.89
N TYR A 248 -0.84 1.95 9.92
CA TYR A 248 -2.18 2.52 10.08
C TYR A 248 -3.08 2.21 8.89
N GLU A 249 -2.51 2.26 7.67
CA GLU A 249 -3.23 1.92 6.46
C GLU A 249 -3.77 0.48 6.50
N TYR A 250 -2.93 -0.46 6.96
CA TYR A 250 -3.27 -1.88 7.03
C TYR A 250 -4.30 -2.19 8.11
N LEU A 251 -4.38 -1.42 9.19
CA LEU A 251 -5.48 -1.57 10.16
C LEU A 251 -6.84 -1.37 9.48
N TRP A 252 -6.99 -0.31 8.67
CA TRP A 252 -8.24 -0.03 7.99
C TRP A 252 -8.48 -0.95 6.77
N LYS A 253 -7.46 -1.16 5.93
CA LYS A 253 -7.57 -2.02 4.75
C LYS A 253 -7.84 -3.48 5.12
N CYS A 254 -7.25 -4.00 6.20
CA CYS A 254 -7.54 -5.34 6.72
C CYS A 254 -9.02 -5.50 7.08
N TRP A 255 -9.59 -4.50 7.78
CA TRP A 255 -11.02 -4.52 8.12
C TRP A 255 -11.89 -4.60 6.86
N LEU A 256 -11.60 -3.78 5.85
CA LEU A 256 -12.39 -3.76 4.63
C LEU A 256 -12.23 -5.03 3.78
N LEU A 257 -10.99 -5.54 3.66
CA LEU A 257 -10.69 -6.68 2.80
C LEU A 257 -11.16 -8.01 3.41
N PHE A 258 -11.02 -8.17 4.72
CA PHE A 258 -11.27 -9.44 5.41
C PHE A 258 -12.45 -9.43 6.39
N GLY A 259 -13.04 -8.28 6.69
CA GLY A 259 -14.08 -8.16 7.72
C GLY A 259 -13.55 -8.39 9.15
N ASP A 260 -12.24 -8.24 9.36
CA ASP A 260 -11.59 -8.50 10.64
C ASP A 260 -11.87 -7.38 11.66
N LYS A 261 -12.67 -7.69 12.67
CA LYS A 261 -13.11 -6.72 13.69
C LYS A 261 -11.99 -6.23 14.58
N ASP A 262 -10.95 -7.03 14.82
CA ASP A 262 -9.80 -6.59 15.61
C ASP A 262 -9.04 -5.50 14.84
N CYS A 263 -8.86 -5.66 13.52
CA CYS A 263 -8.26 -4.62 12.67
C CYS A 263 -9.03 -3.30 12.77
N ARG A 264 -10.37 -3.36 12.73
CA ARG A 264 -11.22 -2.18 12.93
C ARG A 264 -11.05 -1.55 14.32
N THR A 265 -11.07 -2.35 15.39
CA THR A 265 -10.91 -1.85 16.75
C THR A 265 -9.54 -1.22 16.97
N MET A 266 -8.48 -1.81 16.41
CA MET A 266 -7.14 -1.23 16.44
C MET A 266 -7.09 0.11 15.70
N TRP A 267 -7.70 0.19 14.51
CA TRP A 267 -7.82 1.44 13.75
C TRP A 267 -8.55 2.52 14.56
N GLU A 268 -9.75 2.23 15.08
CA GLU A 268 -10.57 3.20 15.81
C GLU A 268 -9.84 3.78 17.03
N ALA A 269 -9.08 2.94 17.76
CA ALA A 269 -8.23 3.38 18.85
C ALA A 269 -7.04 4.24 18.38
N SER A 270 -6.34 3.80 17.34
CA SER A 270 -5.15 4.49 16.83
C SER A 270 -5.48 5.83 16.17
N ILE A 271 -6.52 5.91 15.33
CA ILE A 271 -6.85 7.15 14.62
C ILE A 271 -7.30 8.27 15.57
N SER A 272 -7.98 7.90 16.66
CA SER A 272 -8.35 8.86 17.71
C SER A 272 -7.11 9.50 18.35
N ALA A 273 -6.10 8.68 18.68
CA ALA A 273 -4.84 9.15 19.23
C ALA A 273 -4.02 9.96 18.22
N VAL A 274 -3.88 9.47 16.99
CA VAL A 274 -3.20 10.17 15.88
C VAL A 274 -3.80 11.56 15.67
N ASN A 275 -5.12 11.68 15.56
CA ASN A 275 -5.79 12.96 15.37
C ASN A 275 -5.65 13.91 16.55
N LYS A 276 -5.44 13.40 17.76
CA LYS A 276 -5.28 14.19 18.98
C LYS A 276 -3.86 14.71 19.16
N TYR A 277 -2.86 13.86 18.93
CA TYR A 277 -1.47 14.14 19.30
C TYR A 277 -0.62 14.60 18.10
N PHE A 278 -0.94 14.16 16.88
CA PHE A 278 -0.15 14.49 15.70
C PHE A 278 -0.72 15.68 14.94
N ALA A 279 -2.03 15.87 14.93
CA ALA A 279 -2.64 17.02 14.26
C ALA A 279 -2.09 18.34 14.84
N ASP A 280 -1.74 19.27 13.97
CA ASP A 280 -1.24 20.60 14.30
C ASP A 280 -1.91 21.63 13.38
N GLU A 281 -2.23 22.80 13.92
CA GLU A 281 -2.79 23.90 13.13
C GLU A 281 -1.81 25.07 13.11
N ILE A 282 -1.21 25.30 11.94
CA ILE A 282 -0.24 26.37 11.71
C ILE A 282 -0.77 27.26 10.61
N ARG A 283 -0.95 28.56 10.89
CA ARG A 283 -1.41 29.55 9.90
C ARG A 283 -2.74 29.17 9.21
N GLY A 284 -3.62 28.45 9.90
CA GLY A 284 -4.91 27.98 9.37
C GLY A 284 -4.83 26.70 8.53
N GLU A 285 -3.65 26.10 8.41
CA GLU A 285 -3.38 24.86 7.69
C GLU A 285 -3.31 23.70 8.67
N LEU A 286 -3.88 22.56 8.28
CA LEU A 286 -3.80 21.32 9.07
C LEU A 286 -2.55 20.55 8.66
N TRP A 287 -1.72 20.19 9.62
CA TRP A 287 -0.52 19.37 9.46
C TRP A 287 -0.51 18.22 10.45
N TYR A 288 0.39 17.26 10.24
CA TYR A 288 0.63 16.16 11.17
C TYR A 288 2.13 16.12 11.51
N GLY A 289 2.48 16.50 12.74
CA GLY A 289 3.85 16.41 13.23
C GLY A 289 4.09 15.19 14.10
N HIS A 290 5.32 15.06 14.57
CA HIS A 290 5.74 13.96 15.43
C HIS A 290 5.45 14.26 16.90
N ALA A 291 5.24 13.24 17.71
CA ALA A 291 5.12 13.35 19.15
C ALA A 291 5.77 12.16 19.86
N ASP A 292 6.23 12.37 21.09
CA ASP A 292 6.68 11.27 21.94
C ASP A 292 5.48 10.36 22.30
N MET A 293 5.61 9.06 22.06
CA MET A 293 4.49 8.12 22.20
C MET A 293 3.94 8.05 23.63
N GLN A 294 4.77 8.31 24.65
CA GLN A 294 4.38 8.16 26.06
C GLN A 294 3.69 9.40 26.60
N THR A 295 4.17 10.58 26.21
CA THR A 295 3.72 11.87 26.74
C THR A 295 2.77 12.61 25.80
N GLY A 296 2.79 12.29 24.50
CA GLY A 296 2.06 13.01 23.47
C GLY A 296 2.62 14.41 23.19
N LYS A 297 3.79 14.75 23.74
CA LYS A 297 4.44 16.04 23.52
C LYS A 297 5.01 16.07 22.10
N ARG A 298 4.69 17.13 21.35
CA ARG A 298 5.26 17.42 20.03
C ARG A 298 6.79 17.36 20.09
N THR A 299 7.39 16.54 19.24
CA THR A 299 8.85 16.37 19.10
C THR A 299 9.36 17.08 17.86
N LYS A 300 8.62 17.02 16.74
CA LYS A 300 8.98 17.64 15.47
C LYS A 300 7.78 18.19 14.72
N THR A 301 8.04 19.12 13.81
CA THR A 301 7.08 19.70 12.87
C THR A 301 7.43 19.35 11.43
N GLU A 302 7.88 18.11 11.24
CA GLU A 302 8.21 17.53 9.95
C GLU A 302 6.94 16.94 9.32
N TYR A 303 6.72 17.23 8.04
CA TYR A 303 5.73 16.58 7.18
C TYR A 303 6.34 16.38 5.78
N GLY A 304 6.15 15.23 5.15
CA GLY A 304 6.87 14.88 3.91
C GLY A 304 6.04 14.21 2.83
N ALA A 305 6.70 13.86 1.73
CA ALA A 305 6.09 13.16 0.59
C ALA A 305 5.41 11.84 1.00
N LEU A 306 6.03 11.06 1.90
CA LEU A 306 5.45 9.80 2.39
C LEU A 306 4.17 10.03 3.21
N ASP A 307 4.04 11.17 3.89
CA ASP A 307 2.90 11.48 4.75
C ASP A 307 1.65 11.81 3.93
N ALA A 308 1.82 12.13 2.65
CA ALA A 308 0.75 12.47 1.71
C ALA A 308 -0.20 11.30 1.39
N PHE A 309 0.06 10.08 1.88
CA PHE A 309 -0.92 8.99 1.89
C PHE A 309 -2.11 9.26 2.83
N PHE A 310 -1.87 10.01 3.92
CA PHE A 310 -2.79 10.09 5.03
C PHE A 310 -4.10 10.84 4.74
N PRO A 311 -4.13 11.92 3.93
CA PRO A 311 -5.39 12.49 3.44
C PRO A 311 -6.29 11.45 2.78
N ALA A 312 -5.72 10.57 1.94
CA ALA A 312 -6.48 9.52 1.27
C ALA A 312 -7.00 8.49 2.28
N LEU A 313 -6.18 8.08 3.25
CA LEU A 313 -6.62 7.16 4.31
C LEU A 313 -7.74 7.74 5.19
N LEU A 314 -7.67 9.04 5.52
CA LEU A 314 -8.75 9.74 6.22
C LEU A 314 -10.04 9.76 5.39
N ALA A 315 -9.96 10.07 4.10
CA ALA A 315 -11.12 10.05 3.21
C ALA A 315 -11.71 8.63 3.10
N PHE A 316 -10.84 7.63 2.95
CA PHE A 316 -11.21 6.23 2.80
C PHE A 316 -11.81 5.63 4.07
N SER A 317 -11.50 6.21 5.24
CA SER A 317 -12.08 5.84 6.54
C SER A 317 -13.26 6.73 6.98
N GLY A 318 -13.64 7.71 6.15
CA GLY A 318 -14.86 8.51 6.33
C GLY A 318 -14.68 9.90 6.95
N ASP A 319 -13.46 10.31 7.34
CA ASP A 319 -13.18 11.66 7.84
C ASP A 319 -12.86 12.62 6.67
N LEU A 320 -13.88 12.88 5.85
CA LEU A 320 -13.75 13.69 4.63
C LEU A 320 -13.35 15.14 4.91
N GLU A 321 -13.80 15.72 6.02
CA GLU A 321 -13.47 17.12 6.33
C GLU A 321 -12.00 17.28 6.69
N ARG A 322 -11.47 16.40 7.55
CA ARG A 322 -10.05 16.40 7.88
C ARG A 322 -9.18 16.04 6.68
N ALA A 323 -9.60 15.04 5.89
CA ALA A 323 -8.93 14.67 4.64
C ALA A 323 -8.79 15.87 3.70
N ARG A 324 -9.88 16.60 3.47
CA ARG A 324 -9.90 17.80 2.62
C ARG A 324 -8.94 18.87 3.15
N ARG A 325 -8.93 19.12 4.46
CA ARG A 325 -8.03 20.11 5.08
C ARG A 325 -6.56 19.72 4.93
N LEU A 326 -6.22 18.47 5.22
CA LEU A 326 -4.83 17.99 5.10
C LEU A 326 -4.38 17.94 3.63
N GLN A 327 -5.25 17.52 2.71
CA GLN A 327 -4.96 17.52 1.27
C GLN A 327 -4.62 18.92 0.75
N VAL A 328 -5.27 19.97 1.27
CA VAL A 328 -4.91 21.36 0.91
C VAL A 328 -3.49 21.68 1.34
N SER A 329 -3.06 21.25 2.52
CA SER A 329 -1.68 21.41 3.00
C SER A 329 -0.70 20.60 2.16
N SER A 330 -0.99 19.32 1.86
CA SER A 330 -0.16 18.48 0.99
C SER A 330 -0.03 19.07 -0.42
N PHE A 331 -1.12 19.59 -0.99
CA PHE A 331 -1.07 20.25 -2.29
C PHE A 331 -0.26 21.55 -2.27
N LYS A 332 -0.33 22.34 -1.18
CA LYS A 332 0.56 23.50 -1.01
C LYS A 332 2.03 23.07 -0.96
N MET A 333 2.35 22.03 -0.18
CA MET A 333 3.69 21.46 -0.08
C MET A 333 4.23 21.03 -1.46
N TRP A 334 3.45 20.27 -2.24
CA TRP A 334 3.81 19.90 -3.62
C TRP A 334 4.22 21.11 -4.46
N ASN A 335 3.47 22.20 -4.34
CA ASN A 335 3.66 23.39 -5.17
C ASN A 335 4.75 24.35 -4.67
N LEU A 336 5.40 24.09 -3.53
CA LEU A 336 6.50 24.94 -3.03
C LEU A 336 7.70 24.96 -4.00
N TYR A 337 8.04 23.79 -4.55
CA TYR A 337 9.21 23.61 -5.42
C TYR A 337 8.85 23.02 -6.79
N GLY A 338 7.54 22.85 -7.08
CA GLY A 338 7.06 22.15 -8.27
C GLY A 338 7.22 20.63 -8.22
N ILE A 339 7.66 20.09 -7.08
CA ILE A 339 7.74 18.68 -6.72
C ILE A 339 7.57 18.57 -5.20
N GLU A 340 6.99 17.48 -4.71
CA GLU A 340 6.92 17.21 -3.28
C GLU A 340 8.33 17.09 -2.67
N PRO A 341 8.64 17.87 -1.61
CA PRO A 341 9.85 17.66 -0.84
C PRO A 341 9.76 16.37 -0.02
N GLU A 342 10.89 15.69 0.15
CA GLU A 342 10.97 14.47 0.98
C GLU A 342 10.55 14.76 2.43
N THR A 343 10.92 15.93 2.95
CA THR A 343 10.54 16.42 4.27
C THR A 343 10.48 17.94 4.24
N LEU A 344 9.48 18.51 4.92
CA LEU A 344 9.25 19.93 5.12
C LEU A 344 9.07 20.20 6.61
N ASP A 345 9.75 21.21 7.16
CA ASP A 345 9.34 21.80 8.44
C ASP A 345 8.18 22.77 8.18
N TYR A 346 6.95 22.33 8.47
CA TYR A 346 5.74 23.09 8.15
C TYR A 346 5.54 24.35 9.00
N LYS A 347 6.43 24.63 9.98
CA LYS A 347 6.43 25.90 10.72
C LYS A 347 7.26 26.99 10.05
N THR A 348 8.29 26.61 9.30
CA THR A 348 9.05 27.56 8.47
C THR A 348 8.25 27.94 7.23
#